data_AF-A0A7J4FAW8-F1
#
_entry.id   AF-A0A7J4FAW8-F1
#
_cell.length_a   1.000
_cell.length_b   1.000
_cell.length_c   1.000
_cell.angle_alpha   90.00
_cell.angle_beta   90.00
_cell.angle_gamma   90.00
#
_symmetry.space_group_name_H-M   'P 1'
#
loop_
_entity.id
_entity.type
_entity.pdbx_description
1 polymer ?
#
loop_
_entity_poly.entity_id
_entity_poly.type
_entity_poly.pdbx_seq_one_letter_code
_entity_poly.pdbx_strand_id
1 'polypeptide(L)'
;MEAFDHLIEQRTRMLAMVEELEEVNPMLGHRGVRLGITHPDIYEMQVRAIVTAAAELKRQGRDPRPEIMVPQVALRRELEVIREMVDRVVAEVTREYGVEIHIEYGTMMEVVRACLTAEEIAEVVEFFSFGTNDLTQATFSFSREDAEAKFLPFYETMELIPTNPFRTLDPEGVADLVRIGVERGRKRVKDPTIGICGEHGGDPASIR
;
A
#
# COMPACT_ATOMS: atom_id res chain seq x y z
N MET A 1 -27.65 9.21 38.20
CA MET A 1 -28.60 9.14 37.08
C MET A 1 -27.95 9.78 35.87
N GLU A 2 -27.66 11.09 35.87
CA GLU A 2 -26.96 11.78 34.77
C GLU A 2 -25.62 11.17 34.34
N ALA A 3 -24.76 10.74 35.28
CA ALA A 3 -23.49 10.09 34.94
C ALA A 3 -23.68 8.71 34.26
N PHE A 4 -24.78 8.02 34.56
CA PHE A 4 -25.09 6.72 33.98
C PHE A 4 -25.72 6.89 32.59
N ASP A 5 -26.59 7.89 32.43
CA ASP A 5 -27.19 8.24 31.14
C ASP A 5 -26.11 8.74 30.16
N HIS A 6 -25.15 9.54 30.62
CA HIS A 6 -24.00 9.97 29.81
C HIS A 6 -23.12 8.80 29.38
N LEU A 7 -22.87 7.83 30.28
CA LEU A 7 -22.12 6.63 29.95
C LEU A 7 -22.85 5.78 28.89
N ILE A 8 -24.17 5.62 29.04
CA ILE A 8 -24.99 4.90 28.05
C ILE A 8 -24.89 5.61 26.69
N GLU A 9 -25.07 6.93 26.64
CA GLU A 9 -24.98 7.70 25.40
C GLU A 9 -23.61 7.56 24.72
N GLN A 10 -22.51 7.60 25.49
CA GLN A 10 -21.17 7.35 24.97
C GLN A 10 -21.02 5.93 24.42
N ARG A 11 -21.52 4.91 25.13
CA ARG A 11 -21.42 3.51 24.69
C ARG A 11 -22.28 3.23 23.46
N THR A 12 -23.47 3.81 23.37
CA THR A 12 -24.33 3.70 22.19
C THR A 12 -23.69 4.34 20.97
N ARG A 13 -23.10 5.54 21.11
CA ARG A 13 -22.35 6.18 20.01
C ARG A 13 -21.14 5.35 19.56
N MET A 14 -20.40 4.79 20.51
CA MET A 14 -19.26 3.93 20.22
C MET A 14 -19.70 2.64 19.50
N LEU A 15 -20.78 2.00 19.94
CA LEU A 15 -21.32 0.81 19.30
C LEU A 15 -21.78 1.10 17.86
N ALA A 16 -22.52 2.19 17.65
CA ALA A 16 -22.94 2.59 16.31
C ALA A 16 -21.74 2.81 15.36
N MET A 17 -20.66 3.42 15.85
CA MET A 17 -19.42 3.58 15.07
C MET A 17 -18.77 2.24 14.76
N VAL A 18 -18.73 1.31 15.72
CA VAL A 18 -18.16 -0.03 15.50
C VAL A 18 -18.96 -0.79 14.45
N GLU A 19 -20.28 -0.75 14.53
CA GLU A 19 -21.19 -1.40 13.56
C GLU A 19 -21.09 -0.76 12.17
N GLU A 20 -20.90 0.56 12.09
CA GLU A 20 -20.70 1.27 10.81
C GLU A 20 -19.36 0.90 10.15
N LEU A 21 -18.30 0.72 10.95
CA LEU A 21 -16.97 0.37 10.45
C LEU A 21 -16.76 -1.14 10.24
N GLU A 22 -17.70 -1.97 10.66
CA GLU A 22 -17.60 -3.43 10.52
C GLU A 22 -17.74 -3.83 9.04
N GLU A 23 -16.77 -4.60 8.55
CA GLU A 23 -16.76 -5.08 7.16
C GLU A 23 -16.79 -6.61 7.13
N VAL A 24 -17.52 -7.17 6.16
CA VAL A 24 -17.61 -8.62 5.96
C VAL A 24 -16.24 -9.21 5.58
N ASN A 25 -15.45 -8.48 4.77
CA ASN A 25 -14.13 -8.91 4.32
C ASN A 25 -13.13 -7.74 4.43
N PRO A 26 -12.59 -7.46 5.64
CA PRO A 26 -11.76 -6.27 5.89
C PRO A 26 -10.50 -6.19 5.01
N MET A 27 -9.97 -7.33 4.58
CA MET A 27 -8.83 -7.40 3.65
C MET A 27 -9.10 -6.64 2.34
N LEU A 28 -10.34 -6.69 1.83
CA LEU A 28 -10.75 -6.10 0.56
C LEU A 28 -11.54 -4.79 0.73
N GLY A 29 -11.67 -4.31 1.96
CA GLY A 29 -12.60 -3.24 2.32
C GLY A 29 -12.04 -1.81 2.21
N HIS A 30 -12.48 -0.95 3.11
CA HIS A 30 -12.22 0.48 3.15
C HIS A 30 -10.88 0.80 3.81
N ARG A 31 -9.81 0.48 3.08
CA ARG A 31 -8.42 0.70 3.51
C ARG A 31 -7.55 1.24 2.38
N GLY A 32 -6.28 1.52 2.71
CA GLY A 32 -5.29 2.02 1.77
C GLY A 32 -5.72 3.31 1.08
N VAL A 33 -5.49 3.42 -0.23
CA VAL A 33 -5.83 4.62 -1.00
C VAL A 33 -7.31 5.01 -0.91
N ARG A 34 -8.21 4.04 -0.75
CA ARG A 34 -9.66 4.30 -0.67
C ARG A 34 -10.00 5.10 0.58
N LEU A 35 -9.37 4.75 1.70
CA LEU A 35 -9.49 5.51 2.94
C LEU A 35 -8.86 6.89 2.81
N GLY A 36 -7.67 6.98 2.20
CA GLY A 36 -7.00 8.25 1.94
C GLY A 36 -7.76 9.19 1.00
N ILE A 37 -8.65 8.67 0.16
CA ILE A 37 -9.52 9.49 -0.70
C ILE A 37 -10.77 9.97 0.04
N THR A 38 -11.43 9.10 0.82
CA THR A 38 -12.67 9.51 1.51
C THR A 38 -12.40 10.29 2.80
N HIS A 39 -11.24 10.09 3.42
CA HIS A 39 -10.75 10.81 4.60
C HIS A 39 -9.36 11.39 4.33
N PRO A 40 -9.27 12.43 3.45
CA PRO A 40 -8.00 12.97 2.97
C PRO A 40 -7.15 13.61 4.06
N ASP A 41 -7.78 14.05 5.16
CA ASP A 41 -7.11 14.61 6.33
C ASP A 41 -6.07 13.65 6.95
N ILE A 42 -6.31 12.34 6.87
CA ILE A 42 -5.36 11.32 7.35
C ILE A 42 -4.07 11.38 6.53
N TYR A 43 -4.18 11.35 5.20
CA TYR A 43 -3.01 11.37 4.32
C TYR A 43 -2.34 12.75 4.32
N GLU A 44 -3.10 13.84 4.35
CA GLU A 44 -2.56 15.19 4.46
C GLU A 44 -1.70 15.36 5.72
N MET A 45 -2.18 14.84 6.86
CA MET A 45 -1.43 14.85 8.11
C MET A 45 -0.12 14.04 7.99
N GLN A 46 -0.20 12.82 7.45
CA GLN A 46 0.98 11.95 7.28
C GLN A 46 2.03 12.55 6.33
N VAL A 47 1.59 13.05 5.17
CA VAL A 47 2.48 13.70 4.20
C VAL A 47 3.10 14.94 4.81
N ARG A 48 2.33 15.80 5.48
CA ARG A 48 2.88 16.98 6.15
C ARG A 48 3.92 16.59 7.17
N ALA A 49 3.69 15.56 7.98
CA ALA A 49 4.66 15.08 8.96
C ALA A 49 5.98 14.64 8.30
N ILE A 50 5.92 13.83 7.23
CA ILE A 50 7.09 13.35 6.49
C ILE A 50 7.88 14.54 5.89
N VAL A 51 7.19 15.44 5.18
CA VAL A 51 7.81 16.57 4.49
C VAL A 51 8.40 17.57 5.49
N THR A 52 7.71 17.81 6.61
CA THR A 52 8.19 18.70 7.68
C THR A 52 9.48 18.15 8.30
N ALA A 53 9.52 16.85 8.63
CA ALA A 53 10.73 16.22 9.16
C ALA A 53 11.89 16.30 8.16
N ALA A 54 11.63 16.10 6.86
CA ALA A 54 12.64 16.28 5.82
C ALA A 54 13.14 17.73 5.75
N ALA A 55 12.25 18.72 5.84
CA ALA A 55 12.61 20.14 5.82
C ALA A 55 13.48 20.54 7.02
N GLU A 56 13.14 20.08 8.22
CA GLU A 56 13.95 20.31 9.43
C GLU A 56 15.35 19.72 9.30
N LEU A 57 15.47 18.46 8.84
CA LEU A 57 16.76 17.81 8.63
C LEU A 57 17.59 18.53 7.56
N LYS A 58 16.96 19.03 6.49
CA LYS A 58 17.63 19.79 5.44
C LYS A 58 18.17 21.14 5.95
N ARG A 59 17.42 21.83 6.81
CA ARG A 59 17.90 23.04 7.51
C ARG A 59 19.07 22.76 8.45
N GLN A 60 19.20 21.54 8.95
CA GLN A 60 20.36 21.08 9.73
C GLN A 60 21.55 20.64 8.85
N GLY A 61 21.48 20.83 7.54
CA GLY A 61 22.54 20.47 6.60
C GLY A 61 22.61 18.97 6.26
N ARG A 62 21.53 18.22 6.48
CA ARG A 62 21.42 16.80 6.08
C ARG A 62 20.74 16.67 4.71
N ASP A 63 20.82 15.47 4.10
CA ASP A 63 20.22 15.16 2.78
C ASP A 63 19.16 14.04 2.90
N PRO A 64 17.97 14.33 3.46
CA PRO A 64 16.89 13.34 3.50
C PRO A 64 16.31 13.11 2.09
N ARG A 65 16.07 11.84 1.74
CA ARG A 65 15.45 11.41 0.47
C ARG A 65 14.18 10.59 0.75
N PRO A 66 13.12 11.25 1.25
CA PRO A 66 11.86 10.57 1.53
C PRO A 66 11.17 10.09 0.25
N GLU A 67 10.63 8.88 0.32
CA GLU A 67 9.78 8.28 -0.70
C GLU A 67 8.37 8.10 -0.09
N ILE A 68 7.33 8.52 -0.80
CA ILE A 68 5.94 8.36 -0.38
C ILE A 68 5.27 7.36 -1.31
N MET A 69 4.79 6.26 -0.73
CA MET A 69 4.17 5.16 -1.45
C MET A 69 2.69 5.04 -1.10
N VAL A 70 1.83 4.99 -2.13
CA VAL A 70 0.38 4.82 -1.97
C VAL A 70 -0.02 3.33 -2.05
N PRO A 71 -0.68 2.77 -1.02
CA PRO A 71 -1.09 1.37 -0.97
C PRO A 71 -2.47 1.10 -1.59
N GLN A 72 -2.72 -0.16 -1.97
CA GLN A 72 -3.98 -0.72 -2.45
C GLN A 72 -4.61 -0.02 -3.66
N VAL A 73 -3.76 0.53 -4.51
CA VAL A 73 -4.18 1.21 -5.75
C VAL A 73 -4.68 0.19 -6.76
N ALA A 74 -5.82 0.50 -7.38
CA ALA A 74 -6.37 -0.26 -8.50
C ALA A 74 -6.44 0.57 -9.80
N LEU A 75 -6.54 1.89 -9.69
CA LEU A 75 -6.80 2.83 -10.79
C LEU A 75 -5.75 3.95 -10.83
N ARG A 76 -5.35 4.36 -12.04
CA ARG A 76 -4.49 5.54 -12.25
C ARG A 76 -5.06 6.80 -11.58
N ARG A 77 -6.38 7.01 -11.67
CA ARG A 77 -7.04 8.20 -11.11
C ARG A 77 -6.92 8.28 -9.59
N GLU A 78 -6.86 7.15 -8.88
CA GLU A 78 -6.64 7.15 -7.43
C GLU A 78 -5.28 7.80 -7.11
N LEU A 79 -4.24 7.45 -7.87
CA LEU A 79 -2.91 8.02 -7.71
C LEU A 79 -2.84 9.50 -8.05
N GLU A 80 -3.55 9.96 -9.08
CA GLU A 80 -3.59 11.39 -9.45
C GLU A 80 -4.19 12.23 -8.32
N VAL A 81 -5.30 11.77 -7.74
CA VAL A 81 -5.98 12.49 -6.65
C VAL A 81 -5.05 12.63 -5.45
N ILE A 82 -4.35 11.55 -5.09
CA ILE A 82 -3.38 11.60 -3.98
C ILE A 82 -2.14 12.45 -4.35
N ARG A 83 -1.67 12.39 -5.60
CA ARG A 83 -0.53 13.18 -6.09
C ARG A 83 -0.80 14.67 -5.98
N GLU A 84 -1.99 15.13 -6.38
CA GLU A 84 -2.41 16.54 -6.27
C GLU A 84 -2.34 17.03 -4.80
N MET A 85 -2.73 16.18 -3.85
CA MET A 85 -2.63 16.48 -2.42
C MET A 85 -1.17 16.51 -1.95
N VAL A 86 -0.36 15.52 -2.33
CA VAL A 86 1.07 15.44 -1.95
C VAL A 86 1.82 16.67 -2.45
N ASP A 87 1.69 17.02 -3.73
CA ASP A 87 2.37 18.17 -4.33
C ASP A 87 1.99 19.48 -3.64
N ARG A 88 0.70 19.63 -3.27
CA ARG A 88 0.22 20.80 -2.52
C ARG A 88 0.89 20.91 -1.15
N VAL A 89 0.88 19.83 -0.37
CA VAL A 89 1.49 19.82 0.98
C VAL A 89 3.00 20.06 0.89
N VAL A 90 3.68 19.46 -0.09
CA VAL A 90 5.11 19.68 -0.33
C VAL A 90 5.41 21.15 -0.64
N ALA A 91 4.62 21.78 -1.50
CA ALA A 91 4.79 23.19 -1.84
C ALA A 91 4.56 24.12 -0.64
N GLU A 92 3.59 23.81 0.22
CA GLU A 92 3.32 24.57 1.44
C GLU A 92 4.48 24.50 2.43
N VAL A 93 4.96 23.29 2.76
CA VAL A 93 6.06 23.09 3.70
C VAL A 93 7.37 23.66 3.15
N THR A 94 7.64 23.47 1.86
CA THR A 94 8.81 24.07 1.18
C THR A 94 8.84 25.59 1.35
N ARG A 95 7.67 26.25 1.22
CA ARG A 95 7.54 27.70 1.39
C ARG A 95 7.69 28.13 2.85
N GLU A 96 7.12 27.37 3.78
CA GLU A 96 7.19 27.64 5.22
C GLU A 96 8.62 27.54 5.77
N TYR A 97 9.37 26.52 5.34
CA TYR A 97 10.72 26.26 5.84
C TYR A 97 11.83 26.91 5.00
N GLY A 98 11.50 27.41 3.80
CA GLY A 98 12.46 28.05 2.89
C GLY A 98 13.53 27.09 2.37
N VAL A 99 13.20 25.79 2.24
CA VAL A 99 14.09 24.74 1.72
C VAL A 99 13.36 23.93 0.69
N GLU A 100 14.01 23.63 -0.43
CA GLU A 100 13.45 22.78 -1.47
C GLU A 100 13.38 21.32 -1.01
N ILE A 101 12.21 20.69 -1.10
CA ILE A 101 12.03 19.28 -0.75
C ILE A 101 11.60 18.52 -2.00
N HIS A 102 12.34 17.45 -2.30
CA HIS A 102 11.97 16.48 -3.31
C HIS A 102 11.45 15.24 -2.61
N ILE A 103 10.29 14.76 -3.06
CA ILE A 103 9.67 13.51 -2.61
C ILE A 103 9.61 12.63 -3.84
N GLU A 104 10.09 11.39 -3.74
CA GLU A 104 9.75 10.41 -4.76
C GLU A 104 8.34 9.86 -4.50
N TYR A 105 7.50 9.84 -5.52
CA TYR A 105 6.11 9.40 -5.41
C TYR A 105 5.90 8.06 -6.09
N GLY A 106 5.50 7.06 -5.32
CA GLY A 106 5.37 5.67 -5.77
C GLY A 106 4.07 5.01 -5.37
N THR A 107 3.94 3.75 -5.74
CA THR A 107 2.78 2.94 -5.36
C THR A 107 3.15 1.50 -5.05
N MET A 108 2.38 0.90 -4.15
CA MET A 108 2.46 -0.53 -3.91
C MET A 108 1.71 -1.29 -5.00
N MET A 109 2.41 -2.20 -5.67
CA MET A 109 1.86 -3.11 -6.68
C MET A 109 1.38 -4.39 -5.99
N GLU A 110 0.19 -4.32 -5.41
CA GLU A 110 -0.41 -5.39 -4.59
C GLU A 110 -1.84 -5.76 -5.00
N VAL A 111 -2.42 -5.02 -5.96
CA VAL A 111 -3.72 -5.31 -6.55
C VAL A 111 -3.51 -5.88 -7.95
N VAL A 112 -4.16 -7.00 -8.26
CA VAL A 112 -4.05 -7.68 -9.58
C VAL A 112 -4.33 -6.70 -10.72
N ARG A 113 -5.36 -5.86 -10.60
CA ARG A 113 -5.70 -4.84 -11.61
C ARG A 113 -4.53 -3.87 -11.84
N ALA A 114 -3.86 -3.40 -10.79
CA ALA A 114 -2.73 -2.49 -10.94
C ALA A 114 -1.57 -3.13 -11.70
N CYS A 115 -1.26 -4.41 -11.44
CA CYS A 115 -0.25 -5.14 -12.21
C CYS A 115 -0.64 -5.24 -13.70
N LEU A 116 -1.90 -5.55 -13.98
CA LEU A 116 -2.41 -5.61 -15.35
C LEU A 116 -2.43 -4.23 -16.02
N THR A 117 -2.72 -3.13 -15.32
CA THR A 117 -2.73 -1.78 -15.89
C THR A 117 -1.47 -0.98 -15.57
N ALA A 118 -0.34 -1.65 -15.29
CA ALA A 118 0.86 -0.98 -14.78
C ALA A 118 1.44 0.07 -15.74
N GLU A 119 1.15 -0.03 -17.04
CA GLU A 119 1.52 0.99 -18.02
C GLU A 119 0.83 2.34 -17.75
N GLU A 120 -0.45 2.33 -17.36
CA GLU A 120 -1.19 3.54 -16.96
C GLU A 120 -0.73 4.05 -15.59
N ILE A 121 -0.46 3.13 -14.66
CA ILE A 121 0.01 3.45 -13.32
C ILE A 121 1.36 4.18 -13.39
N ALA A 122 2.28 3.70 -14.22
CA ALA A 122 3.61 4.28 -14.42
C ALA A 122 3.59 5.72 -14.98
N GLU A 123 2.46 6.22 -15.49
CA GLU A 123 2.37 7.62 -15.94
C GLU A 123 2.34 8.64 -14.80
N VAL A 124 2.09 8.19 -13.56
CA VAL A 124 1.86 9.08 -12.41
C VAL A 124 2.93 8.91 -11.33
N VAL A 125 3.65 7.78 -11.33
CA VAL A 125 4.58 7.38 -10.27
C VAL A 125 5.99 7.16 -10.78
N GLU A 126 6.95 7.35 -9.87
CA GLU A 126 8.39 7.24 -10.12
C GLU A 126 8.93 5.84 -9.75
N PHE A 127 8.25 5.13 -8.85
CA PHE A 127 8.65 3.78 -8.43
C PHE A 127 7.46 2.87 -8.13
N PHE A 128 7.73 1.56 -8.22
CA PHE A 128 6.85 0.48 -7.79
C PHE A 128 7.48 -0.28 -6.63
N SER A 129 6.68 -0.67 -5.64
CA SER A 129 7.05 -1.73 -4.70
C SER A 129 6.03 -2.86 -4.74
N PHE A 130 6.42 -4.07 -5.10
CA PHE A 130 5.49 -5.20 -5.10
C PHE A 130 5.19 -5.66 -3.67
N GLY A 131 3.96 -5.42 -3.23
CA GLY A 131 3.40 -5.92 -1.98
C GLY A 131 2.94 -7.37 -2.17
N THR A 132 3.90 -8.29 -2.24
CA THR A 132 3.63 -9.67 -2.68
C THR A 132 2.77 -10.47 -1.72
N ASN A 133 2.65 -10.08 -0.45
CA ASN A 133 1.72 -10.70 0.49
C ASN A 133 0.27 -10.49 0.01
N ASP A 134 -0.16 -9.24 -0.14
CA ASP A 134 -1.51 -8.88 -0.61
C ASP A 134 -1.72 -9.31 -2.08
N LEU A 135 -0.68 -9.25 -2.91
CA LEU A 135 -0.77 -9.77 -4.28
C LEU A 135 -1.01 -11.30 -4.30
N THR A 136 -0.36 -12.06 -3.41
CA THR A 136 -0.58 -13.51 -3.28
C THR A 136 -1.99 -13.79 -2.80
N GLN A 137 -2.48 -13.06 -1.80
CA GLN A 137 -3.86 -13.17 -1.33
C GLN A 137 -4.85 -12.95 -2.47
N ALA A 138 -4.65 -11.89 -3.27
CA ALA A 138 -5.52 -11.57 -4.39
C ALA A 138 -5.42 -12.58 -5.55
N THR A 139 -4.23 -13.12 -5.81
CA THR A 139 -3.99 -14.08 -6.91
C THR A 139 -4.61 -15.44 -6.60
N PHE A 140 -4.42 -15.94 -5.39
CA PHE A 140 -4.98 -17.23 -4.95
C PHE A 140 -6.42 -17.11 -4.43
N SER A 141 -6.90 -15.89 -4.18
CA SER A 141 -8.14 -15.64 -3.41
C SER A 141 -8.10 -16.29 -2.03
N PHE A 142 -6.93 -16.23 -1.38
CA PHE A 142 -6.70 -16.76 -0.04
C PHE A 142 -6.62 -15.62 0.97
N SER A 143 -7.51 -15.65 1.96
CA SER A 143 -7.24 -14.98 3.24
C SER A 143 -6.07 -15.72 3.89
N ARG A 144 -4.96 -15.02 4.13
CA ARG A 144 -3.73 -15.66 4.60
C ARG A 144 -3.96 -16.39 5.93
N GLU A 145 -4.55 -15.71 6.90
CA GLU A 145 -4.78 -16.25 8.24
C GLU A 145 -5.68 -17.48 8.19
N ASP A 146 -6.72 -17.45 7.38
CA ASP A 146 -7.62 -18.60 7.20
C ASP A 146 -6.95 -19.75 6.46
N ALA A 147 -6.19 -19.45 5.41
CA ALA A 147 -5.54 -20.46 4.58
C ALA A 147 -4.45 -21.21 5.35
N GLU A 148 -3.57 -20.48 6.04
CA GLU A 148 -2.50 -21.05 6.87
C GLU A 148 -3.05 -21.90 8.00
N ALA A 149 -4.15 -21.48 8.64
CA ALA A 149 -4.74 -22.19 9.76
C ALA A 149 -5.57 -23.41 9.36
N LYS A 150 -6.25 -23.38 8.20
CA LYS A 150 -7.29 -24.38 7.88
C LYS A 150 -6.88 -25.44 6.87
N PHE A 151 -6.15 -25.09 5.81
CA PHE A 151 -5.96 -26.03 4.69
C PHE A 151 -4.59 -26.03 4.02
N LEU A 152 -3.78 -24.96 4.10
CA LEU A 152 -2.46 -24.95 3.45
C LEU A 152 -1.53 -26.09 3.93
N PRO A 153 -1.45 -26.43 5.23
CA PRO A 153 -0.64 -27.58 5.67
C PRO A 153 -1.08 -28.90 5.04
N PHE A 154 -2.37 -29.07 4.79
CA PHE A 154 -2.91 -30.24 4.10
C PHE A 154 -2.58 -30.22 2.61
N TYR A 155 -2.62 -29.06 1.96
CA TYR A 155 -2.21 -28.91 0.55
C TYR A 155 -0.73 -29.26 0.34
N GLU A 156 0.14 -28.84 1.25
CA GLU A 156 1.56 -29.22 1.24
C GLU A 156 1.74 -30.74 1.45
N THR A 157 1.03 -31.33 2.42
CA THR A 157 1.09 -32.78 2.71
C THR A 157 0.62 -33.62 1.53
N MET A 158 -0.38 -33.14 0.80
CA MET A 158 -0.93 -33.79 -0.40
C MET A 158 -0.14 -33.45 -1.67
N GLU A 159 0.95 -32.69 -1.57
CA GLU A 159 1.78 -32.24 -2.68
C GLU A 159 0.97 -31.51 -3.78
N LEU A 160 -0.13 -30.84 -3.40
CA LEU A 160 -0.92 -30.00 -4.30
C LEU A 160 -0.22 -28.68 -4.61
N ILE A 161 0.57 -28.20 -3.63
CA ILE A 161 1.47 -27.06 -3.77
C ILE A 161 2.84 -27.48 -3.24
N PRO A 162 3.94 -27.00 -3.84
CA PRO A 162 5.29 -27.36 -3.40
C PRO A 162 5.65 -26.74 -2.04
N THR A 163 5.08 -25.58 -1.74
CA THR A 163 5.31 -24.82 -0.50
C THR A 163 4.18 -23.80 -0.31
N ASN A 164 3.96 -23.37 0.92
CA ASN A 164 3.07 -22.26 1.23
C ASN A 164 3.46 -21.00 0.41
N PRO A 165 2.54 -20.47 -0.44
CA PRO A 165 2.82 -19.35 -1.34
C PRO A 165 2.98 -18.00 -0.63
N PHE A 166 2.68 -17.91 0.67
CA PHE A 166 2.94 -16.72 1.50
C PHE A 166 4.36 -16.69 2.07
N ARG A 167 5.09 -17.80 1.99
CA ARG A 167 6.49 -17.92 2.46
C ARG A 167 7.48 -17.86 1.30
N THR A 168 7.15 -18.52 0.20
CA THR A 168 7.96 -18.54 -1.01
C THR A 168 7.08 -18.14 -2.18
N LEU A 169 7.56 -17.18 -2.97
CA LEU A 169 6.84 -16.60 -4.09
C LEU A 169 6.42 -17.70 -5.06
N ASP A 170 5.13 -17.73 -5.37
CA ASP A 170 4.59 -18.62 -6.39
C ASP A 170 5.16 -18.25 -7.79
N PRO A 171 5.92 -19.15 -8.43
CA PRO A 171 6.61 -18.85 -9.68
C PRO A 171 5.69 -18.81 -10.90
N GLU A 172 4.49 -19.42 -10.84
CA GLU A 172 3.62 -19.59 -12.01
C GLU A 172 2.49 -18.55 -12.07
N GLY A 173 1.97 -18.09 -10.93
CA GLY A 173 0.90 -17.11 -10.86
C GLY A 173 1.38 -15.74 -10.39
N VAL A 174 1.85 -15.66 -9.15
CA VAL A 174 2.21 -14.37 -8.53
C VAL A 174 3.43 -13.75 -9.22
N ALA A 175 4.48 -14.53 -9.49
CA ALA A 175 5.65 -14.05 -10.23
C ALA A 175 5.31 -13.61 -11.66
N ASP A 176 4.31 -14.23 -12.30
CA ASP A 176 3.81 -13.82 -13.61
C ASP A 176 3.13 -12.45 -13.56
N LEU A 177 2.35 -12.16 -12.52
CA LEU A 177 1.78 -10.82 -12.31
C LEU A 177 2.86 -9.78 -12.02
N VAL A 178 3.88 -10.12 -11.23
CA VAL A 178 5.05 -9.26 -11.02
C VAL A 178 5.72 -8.97 -12.37
N ARG A 179 5.99 -9.99 -13.18
CA ARG A 179 6.59 -9.83 -14.51
C ARG A 179 5.77 -8.92 -15.41
N ILE A 180 4.45 -9.14 -15.47
CA ILE A 180 3.53 -8.29 -16.24
C ILE A 180 3.60 -6.84 -15.77
N GLY A 181 3.59 -6.61 -14.45
CA GLY A 181 3.67 -5.26 -13.87
C GLY A 181 4.98 -4.56 -14.23
N VAL A 182 6.11 -5.27 -14.10
CA VAL A 182 7.45 -4.77 -14.46
C VAL A 182 7.53 -4.42 -15.95
N GLU A 183 7.13 -5.34 -16.82
CA GLU A 183 7.19 -5.16 -18.27
C GLU A 183 6.33 -3.98 -18.72
N ARG A 184 5.09 -3.89 -18.23
CA ARG A 184 4.17 -2.81 -18.58
C ARG A 184 4.62 -1.47 -18.02
N GLY A 185 5.10 -1.40 -16.78
CA GLY A 185 5.62 -0.16 -16.20
C GLY A 185 6.83 0.39 -16.96
N ARG A 186 7.76 -0.50 -17.36
CA ARG A 186 8.97 -0.14 -18.12
C ARG A 186 8.71 0.34 -19.54
N LYS A 187 7.52 0.11 -20.11
CA LYS A 187 7.17 0.66 -21.43
C LYS A 187 7.09 2.18 -21.43
N ARG A 188 6.70 2.78 -20.29
CA ARG A 188 6.36 4.20 -20.21
C ARG A 188 7.44 5.04 -19.54
N VAL A 189 8.03 4.51 -18.48
CA VAL A 189 9.13 5.15 -17.75
C VAL A 189 10.42 4.44 -18.09
N LYS A 190 11.45 5.20 -18.48
CA LYS A 190 12.77 4.65 -18.70
C LYS A 190 13.41 4.37 -17.34
N ASP A 191 13.43 3.09 -16.97
CA ASP A 191 14.06 2.58 -15.75
C ASP A 191 13.39 3.04 -14.43
N PRO A 192 12.09 2.74 -14.21
CA PRO A 192 11.45 2.97 -12.93
C PRO A 192 12.16 2.17 -11.84
N THR A 193 12.32 2.77 -10.66
CA THR A 193 12.76 2.03 -9.47
C THR A 193 11.71 0.98 -9.16
N ILE A 194 12.10 -0.29 -9.14
CA ILE A 194 11.20 -1.41 -8.86
C ILE A 194 11.77 -2.19 -7.69
N GLY A 195 10.99 -2.27 -6.62
CA GLY A 195 11.29 -3.06 -5.44
C GLY A 195 10.23 -4.13 -5.16
N ILE A 196 10.52 -4.95 -4.16
CA ILE A 196 9.60 -5.91 -3.56
C ILE A 196 9.64 -5.68 -2.04
N CYS A 197 8.49 -5.73 -1.39
CA CYS A 197 8.38 -5.69 0.06
C CYS A 197 7.54 -6.87 0.57
N GLY A 198 7.71 -7.22 1.83
CA GLY A 198 7.06 -8.37 2.46
C GLY A 198 8.02 -9.55 2.62
N GLU A 199 7.46 -10.71 2.96
CA GLU A 199 8.23 -11.87 3.41
C GLU A 199 9.08 -12.48 2.30
N HIS A 200 8.55 -12.48 1.08
CA HIS A 200 9.26 -12.95 -0.11
C HIS A 200 10.56 -12.16 -0.39
N GLY A 201 10.65 -10.89 0.03
CA GLY A 201 11.87 -10.09 -0.12
C GLY A 201 13.05 -10.59 0.73
N GLY A 202 12.79 -11.47 1.71
CA GLY A 202 13.80 -12.11 2.54
C GLY A 202 13.99 -13.61 2.28
N ASP A 203 13.21 -14.20 1.37
CA ASP A 203 13.28 -15.63 1.06
C ASP A 203 14.27 -15.91 -0.09
N PRO A 204 15.36 -16.69 0.14
CA PRO A 204 16.36 -16.96 -0.89
C PRO A 204 15.83 -17.64 -2.15
N ALA A 205 14.72 -18.39 -2.07
CA ALA A 205 14.11 -19.00 -3.25
C ALA A 205 13.36 -17.95 -4.09
N SER A 206 12.68 -17.01 -3.45
CA SER A 206 11.94 -15.91 -4.08
C SER A 206 12.84 -14.85 -4.74
N ILE A 207 14.08 -14.67 -4.26
CA ILE A 207 15.03 -13.66 -4.76
C ILE A 207 15.73 -14.09 -6.07
N ARG A 208 15.74 -15.40 -6.37
CA ARG A 208 16.53 -15.98 -7.47
C ARG A 208 16.00 -15.67 -8.86
#